data_AF-A0A376WY42-F1
#
_entry.id   AF-A0A376WY42-F1
#
_cell.length_a   1.000
_cell.length_b   1.000
_cell.length_c   1.000
_cell.angle_alpha   90.00
_cell.angle_beta   90.00
_cell.angle_gamma   90.00
#
_symmetry.space_group_name_H-M   'P 1'
#
loop_
_entity.id
_entity.type
_entity.pdbx_description
1 polymer ?
#
loop_
_entity_poly.entity_id
_entity_poly.type
_entity_poly.pdbx_seq_one_letter_code
_entity_poly.pdbx_strand_id
1 'polypeptide(L)'
;MWDFHVEDFMPERMALNLTGEKTPLTPKDEVKFSVVGYYLYGAPANGNTLQGQLFLRPLREAVSALPGFEFGDIAAENLSRTLDEVQLTLDDKGARRSFYRKPVEGNAFPITGYFPG
;
A
#
# COMPACT_ATOMS: atom_id res chain seq x y z
N MET A 1 15.57 -30.85 -4.54
CA MET A 1 15.49 -30.62 -3.09
C MET A 1 14.13 -29.97 -2.84
N TRP A 2 13.39 -30.41 -1.83
CA TRP A 2 12.06 -29.87 -1.51
C TRP A 2 12.18 -29.06 -0.23
N ASP A 3 11.92 -27.76 -0.34
CA ASP A 3 11.91 -26.85 0.80
C ASP A 3 10.49 -26.79 1.38
N PHE A 4 10.37 -26.90 2.71
CA PHE A 4 9.12 -26.71 3.43
C PHE A 4 9.37 -25.91 4.72
N HIS A 5 8.43 -25.03 5.06
CA HIS A 5 8.48 -24.22 6.27
C HIS A 5 7.95 -25.01 7.46
N VAL A 6 8.69 -25.00 8.57
CA VAL A 6 8.25 -25.59 9.85
C VAL A 6 8.18 -24.49 10.89
N GLU A 7 6.96 -24.06 11.19
CA GLU A 7 6.65 -23.03 12.17
C GLU A 7 5.41 -23.46 12.97
N ASP A 8 5.33 -23.02 14.23
CA ASP A 8 4.13 -23.21 15.05
C ASP A 8 3.13 -22.07 14.77
N PHE A 9 2.47 -22.16 13.61
CA PHE A 9 1.54 -21.13 13.13
C PHE A 9 0.10 -21.45 13.54
N MET A 10 -0.61 -20.43 14.02
CA MET A 10 -2.06 -20.50 14.19
C MET A 10 -2.76 -20.23 12.85
N PRO A 11 -3.56 -21.18 12.31
CA PRO A 11 -4.23 -20.99 11.02
C PRO A 11 -5.06 -19.71 10.96
N GLU A 12 -4.98 -19.01 9.83
CA GLU A 12 -5.81 -17.83 9.56
C GLU A 12 -7.30 -18.20 9.55
N ARG A 13 -8.15 -17.31 10.07
CA ARG A 13 -9.61 -17.51 10.17
C ARG A 13 -10.42 -16.48 9.39
N MET A 14 -9.74 -15.50 8.80
CA MET A 14 -10.31 -14.40 8.03
C MET A 14 -9.46 -14.16 6.79
N ALA A 15 -10.10 -13.72 5.72
CA ALA A 15 -9.45 -13.16 4.55
C ALA A 15 -9.57 -11.63 4.59
N LEU A 16 -8.52 -10.94 4.17
CA LEU A 16 -8.46 -9.48 4.06
C LEU A 16 -7.92 -9.11 2.67
N ASN A 17 -8.72 -8.34 1.91
CA ASN A 17 -8.34 -7.83 0.60
C ASN A 17 -8.12 -6.32 0.68
N LEU A 18 -6.92 -5.88 0.29
CA LEU A 18 -6.54 -4.47 0.19
C LEU A 18 -6.31 -4.14 -1.30
N THR A 19 -7.11 -3.22 -1.83
CA THR A 19 -7.04 -2.82 -3.25
C THR A 19 -6.78 -1.33 -3.37
N GLY A 20 -5.78 -0.98 -4.17
CA GLY A 20 -5.46 0.40 -4.55
C GLY A 20 -5.67 0.64 -6.05
N GLU A 21 -5.37 1.87 -6.48
CA GLU A 21 -5.40 2.23 -7.89
C GLU A 21 -4.24 1.58 -8.65
N LYS A 22 -4.53 0.99 -9.81
CA LYS A 22 -3.50 0.34 -10.66
C LYS A 22 -2.69 1.37 -11.46
N THR A 23 -3.31 2.48 -11.82
CA THR A 23 -2.66 3.57 -12.52
C THR A 23 -1.89 4.43 -11.53
N PRO A 24 -0.62 4.77 -11.81
CA PRO A 24 0.12 5.72 -11.00
C PRO A 24 -0.67 7.01 -10.79
N LEU A 25 -0.76 7.44 -9.54
CA LEU A 25 -1.45 8.67 -9.14
C LEU A 25 -0.56 9.88 -9.39
N THR A 26 -1.16 11.01 -9.76
CA THR A 26 -0.42 12.28 -9.82
C THR A 26 -0.11 12.76 -8.40
N PRO A 27 0.89 13.64 -8.20
CA PRO A 27 1.24 14.14 -6.88
C PRO A 27 0.11 14.89 -6.14
N LYS A 28 -0.92 15.32 -6.87
CA LYS A 28 -2.08 16.04 -6.31
C LYS A 28 -3.25 15.12 -5.97
N ASP A 29 -3.23 13.88 -6.44
CA ASP A 29 -4.33 12.95 -6.23
C ASP A 29 -4.33 12.40 -4.81
N GLU A 30 -5.53 12.17 -4.28
CA GLU A 30 -5.70 11.48 -3.02
C GLU A 30 -5.43 9.99 -3.18
N VAL A 31 -4.69 9.40 -2.23
CA VAL A 31 -4.43 7.97 -2.22
C VAL A 31 -5.64 7.26 -1.62
N LYS A 32 -6.21 6.31 -2.35
CA LYS A 32 -7.41 5.57 -1.95
C LYS A 32 -7.09 4.09 -1.82
N PHE A 33 -7.53 3.51 -0.70
CA PHE A 33 -7.49 2.08 -0.48
C PHE A 33 -8.89 1.57 -0.17
N SER A 34 -9.31 0.52 -0.86
CA SER A 34 -10.54 -0.22 -0.55
C SER A 34 -10.17 -1.50 0.18
N VAL A 35 -10.82 -1.71 1.32
CA VAL A 35 -10.62 -2.84 2.22
C VAL A 35 -11.88 -3.68 2.26
N VAL A 36 -11.72 -5.00 2.13
CA VAL A 36 -12.82 -5.96 2.28
C VAL A 36 -12.32 -7.12 3.13
N GLY A 37 -13.00 -7.41 4.23
CA GLY A 37 -12.72 -8.51 5.14
C GLY A 37 -13.91 -9.44 5.29
N TYR A 38 -13.64 -10.75 5.35
CA TYR A 38 -14.64 -11.77 5.63
C TYR A 38 -14.02 -12.97 6.35
N TYR A 39 -14.82 -13.65 7.15
CA TYR A 39 -14.42 -14.89 7.79
C TYR A 39 -14.42 -16.04 6.78
N LEU A 40 -13.51 -17.00 6.94
CA LEU A 40 -13.38 -18.13 6.00
C LEU A 40 -14.57 -19.09 6.03
N TYR A 41 -15.48 -18.96 7.01
CA TYR A 41 -16.75 -19.67 7.05
C TYR A 41 -17.90 -18.91 6.33
N GLY A 42 -17.62 -17.75 5.72
CA GLY A 42 -18.52 -17.03 4.82
C GLY A 42 -19.22 -15.79 5.38
N ALA A 43 -19.01 -15.42 6.65
CA ALA A 43 -19.60 -14.19 7.21
C ALA A 43 -18.76 -12.93 6.90
N PRO A 44 -19.38 -11.76 6.69
CA PRO A 44 -18.64 -10.50 6.58
C PRO A 44 -17.95 -10.15 7.90
N ALA A 45 -16.81 -9.46 7.83
CA ALA A 45 -16.07 -8.99 9.01
C ALA A 45 -16.70 -7.72 9.63
N ASN A 46 -18.02 -7.73 9.83
CA ASN A 46 -18.78 -6.60 10.33
C ASN A 46 -18.34 -6.21 11.75
N GLY A 47 -18.05 -4.92 11.96
CA GLY A 47 -17.66 -4.39 13.26
C GLY A 47 -16.22 -4.72 13.65
N ASN A 48 -15.47 -5.44 12.80
CA ASN A 48 -14.08 -5.75 13.06
C ASN A 48 -13.22 -4.49 12.95
N THR A 49 -12.25 -4.38 13.84
CA THR A 49 -11.23 -3.34 13.79
C THR A 49 -10.14 -3.73 12.80
N LEU A 50 -9.89 -2.86 11.84
CA LEU A 50 -8.71 -2.87 10.98
C LEU A 50 -7.69 -1.89 11.55
N GLN A 51 -6.49 -2.39 11.85
CA GLN A 51 -5.34 -1.58 12.24
C GLN A 51 -4.22 -1.76 11.22
N GLY A 52 -3.51 -0.68 10.90
CA GLY A 52 -2.39 -0.73 9.96
C GLY A 52 -1.56 0.55 9.98
N GLN A 53 -0.45 0.52 9.26
CA GLN A 53 0.46 1.65 9.12
C GLN A 53 0.63 2.00 7.66
N LEU A 54 0.65 3.30 7.35
CA LEU A 54 0.89 3.82 6.01
C LEU A 54 2.34 4.28 5.90
N PHE A 55 3.00 3.82 4.84
CA PHE A 55 4.39 4.20 4.55
C PHE A 55 4.48 4.90 3.20
N LEU A 56 5.36 5.89 3.15
CA LEU A 56 5.83 6.47 1.90
C LEU A 56 7.22 5.92 1.59
N ARG A 57 7.39 5.40 0.37
CA ARG A 57 8.68 4.94 -0.16
C ARG A 57 8.87 5.46 -1.60
N PRO A 58 10.13 5.74 -2.01
CA PRO A 58 10.42 6.04 -3.41
C PRO A 58 10.19 4.80 -4.29
N LEU A 59 9.57 4.98 -5.44
CA LEU A 59 9.42 3.93 -6.45
C LEU A 59 10.58 4.03 -7.46
N ARG A 60 11.75 3.52 -7.06
CA ARG A 60 12.98 3.59 -7.88
C ARG A 60 12.85 2.75 -9.16
N GLU A 61 12.33 1.54 -9.06
CA GLU A 61 12.08 0.66 -10.20
C GLU A 61 10.63 0.79 -10.70
N ALA A 62 10.27 2.00 -11.16
CA ALA A 62 8.88 2.31 -11.54
C ALA A 62 8.39 1.56 -12.78
N VAL A 63 9.30 1.11 -13.64
CA VAL A 63 8.98 0.47 -14.93
C VAL A 63 9.59 -0.93 -14.95
N SER A 64 8.76 -1.94 -14.70
CA SER A 64 9.18 -3.35 -14.72
C SER A 64 9.73 -3.82 -16.07
N ALA A 65 9.35 -3.14 -17.17
CA ALA A 65 9.86 -3.42 -18.50
C ALA A 65 11.32 -2.97 -18.70
N LEU A 66 11.91 -2.22 -17.76
CA LEU A 66 13.29 -1.73 -17.82
C LEU A 66 14.07 -2.16 -16.56
N PRO A 67 14.46 -3.44 -16.45
CA PRO A 67 15.25 -3.91 -15.31
C PRO A 67 16.58 -3.17 -15.21
N GLY A 68 16.96 -2.77 -13.99
CA GLY A 68 18.21 -2.05 -13.72
C GLY A 68 18.14 -0.54 -13.93
N PHE A 69 17.00 0.02 -14.34
CA PHE A 69 16.80 1.47 -14.44
C PHE A 69 16.15 2.03 -13.16
N GLU A 70 16.73 3.11 -12.66
CA GLU A 70 16.19 3.85 -11.51
C GLU A 70 15.54 5.17 -11.93
N PHE A 71 14.42 5.48 -11.28
CA PHE A 71 13.62 6.68 -11.50
C PHE A 71 13.54 7.52 -10.22
N GLY A 72 13.50 8.85 -10.40
CA GLY A 72 13.40 9.83 -9.32
C GLY A 72 14.75 10.34 -8.81
N ASP A 73 14.73 11.43 -8.06
CA ASP A 73 15.93 12.10 -7.56
C ASP A 73 16.55 11.33 -6.37
N ILE A 74 17.84 11.03 -6.44
CA ILE A 74 18.58 10.34 -5.39
C ILE A 74 18.91 11.28 -4.23
N ALA A 75 19.11 12.57 -4.51
CA ALA A 75 19.38 13.58 -3.49
C ALA A 75 18.12 14.06 -2.75
N ALA A 76 16.93 13.66 -3.21
CA ALA A 76 15.68 14.05 -2.58
C ALA A 76 15.51 13.40 -1.19
N GLU A 77 15.44 14.25 -0.19
CA GLU A 77 15.23 13.88 1.21
C GLU A 77 13.74 13.64 1.53
N ASN A 78 13.46 13.01 2.67
CA ASN A 78 12.10 12.77 3.18
C ASN A 78 11.18 11.90 2.31
N LEU A 79 11.74 11.16 1.33
CA LEU A 79 10.99 10.24 0.47
C LEU A 79 10.64 8.89 1.15
N SER A 80 11.19 8.63 2.33
CA SER A 80 10.99 7.42 3.13
C SER A 80 10.48 7.80 4.53
N ARG A 81 9.18 7.68 4.77
CA ARG A 81 8.58 8.06 6.07
C ARG A 81 7.30 7.30 6.38
N THR A 82 6.99 7.18 7.67
CA THR A 82 5.66 6.76 8.14
C THR A 82 4.70 7.94 7.98
N LEU A 83 3.55 7.68 7.36
CA LEU A 83 2.54 8.68 7.09
C LEU A 83 1.52 8.77 8.21
N ASP A 84 0.93 7.65 8.60
CA ASP A 84 -0.12 7.60 9.62
C ASP A 84 -0.39 6.17 10.12
N GLU A 85 -1.06 6.09 11.26
CA GLU A 85 -1.67 4.87 11.78
C GLU A 85 -3.15 4.85 11.39
N VAL A 86 -3.56 3.78 10.72
CA VAL A 86 -4.93 3.58 10.29
C VAL A 86 -5.63 2.71 11.32
N GLN A 87 -6.68 3.25 11.96
CA GLN A 87 -7.60 2.48 12.77
C GLN A 87 -9.02 2.71 12.27
N LEU A 88 -9.66 1.66 11.74
CA LEU A 88 -10.99 1.75 11.13
C LEU A 88 -11.85 0.58 11.59
N THR A 89 -13.17 0.78 11.60
CA THR A 89 -14.14 -0.29 11.79
C THR A 89 -14.79 -0.62 10.46
N LEU A 90 -14.85 -1.91 10.12
CA LEU A 90 -15.50 -2.39 8.90
C LEU A 90 -17.03 -2.31 9.05
N ASP A 91 -17.71 -1.97 7.95
CA ASP A 91 -19.16 -1.83 7.92
C ASP A 91 -19.90 -3.19 7.93
N ASP A 92 -21.22 -3.16 7.80
CA ASP A 92 -22.10 -4.33 7.80
C ASP A 92 -21.74 -5.38 6.72
N LYS A 93 -21.07 -4.96 5.65
CA LYS A 93 -20.59 -5.81 4.56
C LYS A 93 -19.14 -6.25 4.74
N GLY A 94 -18.50 -5.91 5.87
CA GLY A 94 -17.07 -6.14 6.10
C GLY A 94 -16.19 -5.26 5.20
N ALA A 95 -16.72 -4.14 4.69
CA ALA A 95 -16.03 -3.26 3.77
C ALA A 95 -15.67 -1.93 4.43
N ARG A 96 -14.62 -1.30 3.90
CA ARG A 96 -14.27 0.09 4.23
C ARG A 96 -13.46 0.71 3.11
N ARG A 97 -13.77 1.96 2.76
CA ARG A 97 -12.90 2.78 1.91
C ARG A 97 -12.19 3.80 2.77
N SER A 98 -10.86 3.83 2.68
CA SER A 98 -10.03 4.84 3.34
C SER A 98 -9.45 5.80 2.31
N PHE A 99 -9.45 7.08 2.67
CA PHE A 99 -8.88 8.17 1.89
C PHE A 99 -7.72 8.74 2.68
N TYR A 100 -6.54 8.78 2.06
CA TYR A 100 -5.39 9.42 2.65
C TYR A 100 -4.98 10.62 1.82
N ARG A 101 -5.15 11.81 2.39
CA ARG A 101 -4.64 13.05 1.81
C ARG A 101 -3.19 13.19 2.26
N LYS A 102 -2.27 13.27 1.29
CA LYS A 102 -0.87 13.57 1.57
C LYS A 102 -0.77 14.88 2.39
N PRO A 103 0.00 14.92 3.50
CA PRO A 103 0.40 16.18 4.08
C PRO A 103 1.22 16.95 3.03
N VAL A 104 0.75 18.14 2.69
CA VAL A 104 1.34 18.99 1.65
C VAL A 104 2.64 19.57 2.21
N GLU A 105 3.75 18.89 1.99
CA GLU A 105 5.07 19.48 2.11
C GLU A 105 6.09 18.66 1.31
N GLY A 106 6.67 19.33 0.30
CA GLY A 106 7.99 19.04 -0.25
C GLY A 106 8.15 17.73 -1.02
N ASN A 107 7.62 17.70 -2.24
CA ASN A 107 8.22 17.14 -3.45
C ASN A 107 7.15 16.49 -4.31
N ALA A 108 6.92 17.10 -5.48
CA ALA A 108 6.29 16.44 -6.59
C ALA A 108 6.99 15.09 -6.81
N PHE A 109 6.27 14.09 -7.31
CA PHE A 109 6.88 12.96 -7.99
C PHE A 109 7.03 13.36 -9.47
N PRO A 110 8.09 14.07 -9.89
CA PRO A 110 8.43 14.04 -11.30
C PRO A 110 9.04 12.67 -11.56
N ILE A 111 8.34 11.85 -12.35
CA ILE A 111 8.97 10.72 -13.02
C ILE A 111 9.84 11.31 -14.13
N THR A 112 10.90 12.03 -13.76
CA THR A 112 11.91 12.46 -14.73
C THR A 112 12.87 11.28 -14.86
N GLY A 113 12.74 10.53 -15.95
CA GLY A 113 13.73 9.52 -16.30
C GLY A 113 15.07 10.19 -16.58
N TYR A 114 16.11 9.74 -15.89
CA TYR A 114 17.48 10.09 -16.22
C TYR A 114 17.95 9.11 -17.31
N PHE A 115 18.24 9.62 -18.51
CA PHE A 115 18.89 8.86 -19.57
C PHE A 115 20.40 9.14 -19.50
N PRO A 116 21.23 8.18 -19.09
CA PRO A 116 22.67 8.30 -19.31
C PRO A 116 22.94 8.13 -20.81
N GLY A 117 23.49 9.18 -21.42
CA GLY A 117 24.20 9.11 -22.70
C GLY A 117 25.68 8.82 -22.46
#